data_AF-A0A9P6KRY8-F1
#
_entry.id   AF-A0A9P6KRY8-F1
#
_cell.length_a   1.000
_cell.length_b   1.000
_cell.length_c   1.000
_cell.angle_alpha   90.00
_cell.angle_beta   90.00
_cell.angle_gamma   90.00
#
_symmetry.space_group_name_H-M   'P 1'
#
loop_
_entity.id
_entity.type
_entity.pdbx_description
1 polymer ?
#
loop_
_entity_poly.entity_id
_entity_poly.type
_entity_poly.pdbx_seq_one_letter_code
_entity_poly.pdbx_strand_id
1 'polypeptide(L)'
;MFGVKPPKVKTRTVAVPVRKASNPAKPAQSNDHATGRSGATTAAPGNRYKLSSPPRSKTTTAHTSASNGRKSVTAKSVVRKRKVETYTPLSSDDDSSDDDSSVDGRKRQKMSSSIEPMGFNRCLEPDPNRRIRLPSPEPRAAVAEAHTSVKRENGAPVNQEDGTAIEQDNGVNLEQEKTSSAKQENGASIKKEQAVEVKQEKGSAPAKANKGTKPEMIHGRGICRRFATDYKAAFPGTVEPPVVLLQYPSRSAPERFQLCLPKDPSNFNPLDDVYYTIEEIVQHYLPVDLATELSSEADGTVRLLKRAAFKNQPDEFKRIVESFNATIKEKFDDKTIANVLDSKHAIPLSIVKRILAQVYWRTVSPYAYLLKRVKGKETTYGELLPNFVHNVFQQTGLKSNSIFIDLGSGVGNVVLQSALQTGAESHGIEIMDKPAEYANDQANELRARSKLWNINLGPINLLHGDFLESPQVDDVLRRADVVLVNNKVFPSKLNNQLLDKFLDLKLGCKVVSLASFGGGGGKQGVRNENSIANLFDEERYDSGTGSVSWVGESVEYFIMTKSR
;
A
#
# COMPACT_ATOMS: atom_id res chain seq x y z
N MET A 1 6.20 -52.93 38.59
CA MET A 1 7.55 -53.20 38.01
C MET A 1 7.67 -52.49 36.65
N PHE A 2 8.84 -52.58 36.02
CA PHE A 2 9.22 -51.99 34.72
C PHE A 2 9.51 -50.47 34.75
N GLY A 3 10.80 -50.14 34.67
CA GLY A 3 11.32 -48.77 34.55
C GLY A 3 11.72 -48.39 33.13
N VAL A 4 11.82 -47.09 32.86
CA VAL A 4 12.13 -46.52 31.55
C VAL A 4 13.63 -46.66 31.22
N LYS A 5 13.95 -47.08 29.99
CA LYS A 5 15.34 -47.14 29.48
C LYS A 5 15.74 -45.81 28.82
N PRO A 6 17.01 -45.34 28.97
CA PRO A 6 17.48 -44.13 28.32
C PRO A 6 17.63 -44.28 26.79
N PRO A 7 17.55 -43.19 26.01
CA PRO A 7 17.62 -43.21 24.55
C PRO A 7 19.03 -43.54 24.04
N LYS A 8 19.12 -44.35 22.97
CA LYS A 8 20.38 -44.67 22.29
C LYS A 8 20.74 -43.59 21.26
N VAL A 9 21.82 -42.85 21.49
CA VAL A 9 22.42 -41.96 20.49
C VAL A 9 23.15 -42.80 19.43
N LYS A 10 22.84 -42.59 18.14
CA LYS A 10 23.65 -43.08 17.02
C LYS A 10 24.44 -41.91 16.43
N THR A 11 25.77 -41.93 16.57
CA THR A 11 26.66 -41.03 15.84
C THR A 11 26.84 -41.52 14.41
N ARG A 12 26.86 -40.60 13.44
CA ARG A 12 27.19 -40.86 12.03
C ARG A 12 28.24 -39.83 11.60
N THR A 13 29.46 -40.29 11.36
CA THR A 13 30.53 -39.47 10.79
C THR A 13 30.21 -39.17 9.32
N VAL A 14 30.45 -37.93 8.89
CA VAL A 14 30.37 -37.51 7.48
C VAL A 14 31.61 -36.69 7.18
N ALA A 15 32.41 -37.12 6.20
CA ALA A 15 33.53 -36.34 5.70
C ALA A 15 33.01 -35.29 4.70
N VAL A 16 33.50 -34.05 4.80
CA VAL A 16 33.18 -32.96 3.87
C VAL A 16 34.48 -32.50 3.22
N PRO A 17 34.61 -32.54 1.87
CA PRO A 17 35.83 -32.12 1.20
C PRO A 17 35.98 -30.60 1.22
N VAL A 18 37.08 -30.11 1.80
CA VAL A 18 37.41 -28.68 1.82
C VAL A 18 38.01 -28.27 0.47
N ARG A 19 37.30 -27.43 -0.30
CA ARG A 19 37.89 -26.72 -1.44
C ARG A 19 38.90 -25.69 -0.92
N LYS A 20 40.18 -25.85 -1.25
CA LYS A 20 41.22 -24.85 -0.93
C LYS A 20 40.99 -23.58 -1.73
N ALA A 21 41.21 -22.42 -1.11
CA ALA A 21 41.38 -21.17 -1.83
C ALA A 21 42.71 -21.18 -2.61
N SER A 22 42.71 -20.60 -3.81
CA SER A 22 43.88 -20.49 -4.67
C SER A 22 44.75 -19.29 -4.27
N ASN A 23 46.01 -19.54 -3.91
CA ASN A 23 47.03 -18.49 -3.78
C ASN A 23 47.56 -18.06 -5.17
N PRO A 24 48.04 -16.81 -5.31
CA PRO A 24 48.44 -16.25 -6.61
C PRO A 24 49.74 -16.88 -7.14
N ALA A 25 49.79 -17.09 -8.46
CA ALA A 25 50.98 -17.58 -9.15
C ALA A 25 52.03 -16.49 -9.34
N LYS A 26 53.31 -16.86 -9.23
CA LYS A 26 54.45 -16.07 -9.72
C LYS A 26 54.71 -16.40 -11.21
N PRO A 27 55.36 -15.50 -11.97
CA PRO A 27 55.60 -15.70 -13.40
C PRO A 27 56.63 -16.81 -13.67
N ALA A 28 56.48 -17.46 -14.83
CA ALA A 28 57.46 -18.37 -15.41
C ALA A 28 58.19 -17.71 -16.59
N GLN A 29 59.39 -18.21 -16.93
CA GLN A 29 60.21 -17.78 -18.06
C GLN A 29 60.37 -18.94 -19.05
N SER A 30 60.53 -18.62 -20.35
CA SER A 30 61.19 -19.44 -21.40
C SER A 30 60.61 -20.84 -21.72
N ASN A 31 60.62 -21.34 -22.98
CA ASN A 31 61.38 -20.94 -24.17
C ASN A 31 60.61 -21.22 -25.50
N ASP A 32 61.08 -20.58 -26.57
CA ASP A 32 61.13 -20.99 -27.99
C ASP A 32 59.95 -21.74 -28.67
N HIS A 33 59.36 -21.12 -29.71
CA HIS A 33 59.89 -21.35 -31.08
C HIS A 33 59.45 -20.27 -32.10
N ALA A 34 60.27 -20.11 -33.15
CA ALA A 34 60.33 -19.03 -34.14
C ALA A 34 59.07 -18.73 -34.99
N THR A 35 58.91 -17.47 -35.45
CA THR A 35 59.13 -17.05 -36.86
C THR A 35 58.89 -15.55 -37.14
N GLY A 36 59.79 -14.90 -37.92
CA GLY A 36 59.44 -13.85 -38.91
C GLY A 36 59.38 -12.34 -38.54
N ARG A 37 60.36 -11.56 -39.06
CA ARG A 37 60.29 -10.13 -39.51
C ARG A 37 59.63 -9.06 -38.60
N SER A 38 60.38 -8.18 -37.93
CA SER A 38 61.07 -6.94 -38.40
C SER A 38 60.14 -5.71 -38.62
N GLY A 39 60.40 -4.53 -38.04
CA GLY A 39 61.52 -4.10 -37.18
C GLY A 39 61.49 -2.60 -36.80
N ALA A 40 62.66 -2.03 -36.43
CA ALA A 40 62.93 -0.62 -36.04
C ALA A 40 62.34 -0.12 -34.69
N THR A 41 62.92 0.84 -33.95
CA THR A 41 64.28 0.99 -33.34
C THR A 41 64.28 2.23 -32.41
N THR A 42 65.29 2.38 -31.53
CA THR A 42 65.54 3.53 -30.59
C THR A 42 64.60 3.63 -29.37
N ALA A 43 65.03 4.06 -28.18
CA ALA A 43 66.37 4.12 -27.56
C ALA A 43 66.25 4.16 -26.00
N ALA A 44 67.36 3.91 -25.28
CA ALA A 44 67.50 4.07 -23.82
C ALA A 44 68.75 4.94 -23.51
N PRO A 45 68.90 5.58 -22.33
CA PRO A 45 69.20 4.92 -21.04
C PRO A 45 68.44 5.56 -19.83
N GLY A 46 68.60 5.16 -18.55
CA GLY A 46 69.32 4.02 -17.95
C GLY A 46 70.34 4.41 -16.84
N ASN A 47 69.98 4.27 -15.54
CA ASN A 47 70.86 4.22 -14.32
C ASN A 47 69.99 4.37 -13.03
N ARG A 48 70.36 3.96 -11.79
CA ARG A 48 71.18 2.82 -11.28
C ARG A 48 71.08 2.73 -9.73
N TYR A 49 71.00 1.51 -9.17
CA TYR A 49 71.33 1.14 -7.76
C TYR A 49 70.53 1.77 -6.58
N LYS A 50 70.69 1.32 -5.32
CA LYS A 50 70.44 -0.02 -4.71
C LYS A 50 70.46 0.04 -3.16
N LEU A 51 69.54 -0.66 -2.47
CA LEU A 51 69.62 -1.26 -1.11
C LEU A 51 70.08 -0.43 0.14
N SER A 52 69.27 -0.42 1.21
CA SER A 52 69.62 -0.97 2.57
C SER A 52 68.54 -0.71 3.65
N SER A 53 68.63 -1.39 4.81
CA SER A 53 67.71 -1.37 5.99
C SER A 53 68.44 -2.02 7.21
N PRO A 54 67.94 -2.04 8.48
CA PRO A 54 66.77 -1.42 9.10
C PRO A 54 67.14 -0.24 10.07
N PRO A 55 67.32 -0.28 11.43
CA PRO A 55 67.16 -1.32 12.48
C PRO A 55 65.95 -1.08 13.46
N ARG A 56 66.13 -1.03 14.79
CA ARG A 56 65.07 -0.98 15.84
C ARG A 56 65.60 -0.53 17.24
N SER A 57 64.70 -0.29 18.22
CA SER A 57 64.90 -0.16 19.71
C SER A 57 65.08 1.28 20.28
N LYS A 58 64.83 1.64 21.57
CA LYS A 58 64.19 0.99 22.77
C LYS A 58 63.98 2.01 23.94
N THR A 59 62.85 1.93 24.69
CA THR A 59 62.64 2.39 26.12
C THR A 59 62.98 3.87 26.49
N THR A 60 62.75 4.44 27.68
CA THR A 60 62.07 4.11 28.98
C THR A 60 60.78 4.97 29.14
N THR A 61 60.19 5.45 30.27
CA THR A 61 60.37 5.41 31.76
C THR A 61 58.98 5.46 32.46
N ALA A 62 58.83 6.02 33.69
CA ALA A 62 57.56 6.09 34.46
C ALA A 62 57.50 7.29 35.43
N HIS A 63 56.31 7.63 35.96
CA HIS A 63 56.10 8.37 37.23
C HIS A 63 54.72 8.06 37.86
N THR A 64 54.53 8.44 39.13
CA THR A 64 53.38 8.12 40.02
C THR A 64 52.28 9.20 39.96
N SER A 65 51.06 9.10 40.53
CA SER A 65 50.64 8.56 41.84
C SER A 65 49.09 8.52 42.00
N ALA A 66 48.62 8.27 43.24
CA ALA A 66 47.24 8.45 43.76
C ALA A 66 46.15 7.40 43.41
N SER A 67 45.18 7.24 44.33
CA SER A 67 44.20 6.14 44.34
C SER A 67 42.86 6.55 44.98
N ASN A 68 41.74 5.96 44.52
CA ASN A 68 40.51 5.79 45.31
C ASN A 68 39.43 4.94 44.58
N GLY A 69 38.41 4.46 45.31
CA GLY A 69 37.03 4.52 44.79
C GLY A 69 36.24 3.26 44.42
N ARG A 70 36.85 2.07 44.26
CA ARG A 70 36.25 0.71 44.40
C ARG A 70 34.72 0.54 44.16
N LYS A 71 34.31 0.00 42.98
CA LYS A 71 33.33 -1.13 42.82
C LYS A 71 32.86 -1.30 41.34
N SER A 72 32.98 -2.52 40.81
CA SER A 72 32.21 -2.99 39.65
C SER A 72 31.84 -4.47 39.85
N VAL A 73 30.64 -4.88 39.43
CA VAL A 73 30.13 -6.26 39.60
C VAL A 73 29.91 -6.87 38.22
N THR A 74 30.61 -7.96 37.92
CA THR A 74 30.56 -8.63 36.61
C THR A 74 29.46 -9.69 36.58
N ALA A 75 28.33 -9.38 35.93
CA ALA A 75 27.29 -10.36 35.64
C ALA A 75 27.59 -11.09 34.31
N LYS A 76 27.56 -12.43 34.31
CA LYS A 76 27.70 -13.25 33.10
C LYS A 76 26.31 -13.54 32.50
N SER A 77 26.09 -13.22 31.22
CA SER A 77 24.92 -13.67 30.46
C SER A 77 25.32 -14.74 29.43
N VAL A 78 24.50 -15.78 29.29
CA VAL A 78 24.80 -16.96 28.47
C VAL A 78 23.96 -16.94 27.19
N VAL A 79 24.59 -16.60 26.06
CA VAL A 79 23.92 -16.56 24.75
C VAL A 79 23.82 -17.96 24.14
N ARG A 80 22.65 -18.60 24.25
CA ARG A 80 22.34 -19.84 23.52
C ARG A 80 21.97 -19.54 22.07
N LYS A 81 22.88 -19.77 21.12
CA LYS A 81 22.56 -19.78 19.69
C LYS A 81 21.59 -20.93 19.37
N ARG A 82 20.47 -20.63 18.70
CA ARG A 82 19.65 -21.63 17.99
C ARG A 82 19.96 -21.55 16.49
N LYS A 83 19.90 -22.71 15.84
CA LYS A 83 20.07 -22.88 14.39
C LYS A 83 18.70 -22.77 13.73
N VAL A 84 18.60 -22.04 12.62
CA VAL A 84 17.38 -21.93 11.80
C VAL A 84 17.64 -22.62 10.46
N GLU A 85 16.62 -23.26 9.90
CA GLU A 85 16.69 -23.97 8.62
C GLU A 85 16.06 -23.11 7.51
N THR A 86 16.69 -23.12 6.33
CA THR A 86 16.33 -22.28 5.19
C THR A 86 15.13 -22.83 4.42
N TYR A 87 14.20 -21.96 4.04
CA TYR A 87 13.16 -22.25 3.04
C TYR A 87 13.27 -21.28 1.87
N THR A 88 13.18 -21.82 0.66
CA THR A 88 13.27 -21.09 -0.60
C THR A 88 11.94 -21.20 -1.34
N PRO A 89 11.41 -20.10 -1.91
CA PRO A 89 10.45 -20.16 -3.01
C PRO A 89 11.16 -19.83 -4.33
N LEU A 90 10.98 -20.65 -5.36
CA LEU A 90 11.44 -20.35 -6.72
C LEU A 90 10.31 -20.61 -7.74
N SER A 91 10.59 -20.20 -8.99
CA SER A 91 9.73 -20.35 -10.16
C SER A 91 9.17 -21.76 -10.37
N SER A 92 8.02 -21.82 -11.03
CA SER A 92 7.54 -22.97 -11.78
C SER A 92 8.44 -23.30 -12.98
N ASP A 93 8.48 -24.58 -13.35
CA ASP A 93 8.56 -25.09 -14.73
C ASP A 93 7.91 -26.50 -14.73
N ASP A 94 7.34 -26.94 -15.86
CA ASP A 94 6.66 -28.24 -16.04
C ASP A 94 7.61 -29.34 -16.55
N ASP A 95 7.40 -30.62 -16.16
CA ASP A 95 7.28 -31.73 -17.11
C ASP A 95 6.70 -33.04 -16.48
N SER A 96 6.38 -34.00 -17.36
CA SER A 96 5.67 -35.28 -17.23
C SER A 96 6.36 -36.38 -16.39
N SER A 97 5.56 -37.20 -15.65
CA SER A 97 5.27 -38.62 -16.00
C SER A 97 4.71 -39.49 -14.86
N ASP A 98 3.54 -40.10 -15.11
CA ASP A 98 3.03 -41.45 -14.76
C ASP A 98 3.14 -42.12 -13.36
N ASP A 99 1.94 -42.53 -12.90
CA ASP A 99 1.52 -43.85 -12.39
C ASP A 99 1.23 -44.21 -10.89
N ASP A 100 -0.01 -44.70 -10.75
CA ASP A 100 -0.70 -45.63 -9.84
C ASP A 100 -0.76 -45.58 -8.28
N SER A 101 -1.97 -45.91 -7.82
CA SER A 101 -2.36 -46.68 -6.63
C SER A 101 -2.60 -46.01 -5.25
N SER A 102 -3.90 -45.89 -4.94
CA SER A 102 -4.55 -46.37 -3.71
C SER A 102 -4.68 -45.51 -2.42
N VAL A 103 -5.96 -45.33 -2.05
CA VAL A 103 -6.59 -45.41 -0.71
C VAL A 103 -6.11 -44.51 0.46
N ASP A 104 -6.96 -43.51 0.72
CA ASP A 104 -7.35 -42.85 1.99
C ASP A 104 -6.28 -42.29 2.96
N GLY A 105 -6.65 -41.16 3.59
CA GLY A 105 -5.79 -40.40 4.49
C GLY A 105 -5.91 -38.89 4.26
N ARG A 106 -7.05 -38.30 4.63
CA ARG A 106 -7.34 -36.85 4.53
C ARG A 106 -6.37 -35.99 5.38
N LYS A 107 -5.14 -35.79 4.89
CA LYS A 107 -4.16 -34.87 5.49
C LYS A 107 -4.71 -33.44 5.45
N ARG A 108 -4.91 -32.85 6.63
CA ARG A 108 -5.23 -31.41 6.78
C ARG A 108 -4.09 -30.58 6.19
N GLN A 109 -4.28 -30.06 4.99
CA GLN A 109 -3.37 -29.13 4.35
C GLN A 109 -3.38 -27.81 5.15
N LYS A 110 -2.21 -27.40 5.68
CA LYS A 110 -2.09 -26.13 6.40
C LYS A 110 -2.14 -24.97 5.40
N MET A 111 -3.32 -24.37 5.25
CA MET A 111 -3.48 -23.04 4.68
C MET A 111 -2.61 -22.04 5.45
N SER A 112 -2.08 -21.02 4.77
CA SER A 112 -1.14 -20.06 5.33
C SER A 112 -1.79 -19.06 6.30
N SER A 113 -2.05 -19.50 7.54
CA SER A 113 -2.30 -18.58 8.65
C SER A 113 -0.95 -18.02 9.13
N SER A 114 -0.58 -16.82 8.68
CA SER A 114 0.55 -16.08 9.26
C SER A 114 0.20 -15.59 10.66
N ILE A 115 0.33 -16.49 11.63
CA ILE A 115 0.24 -16.16 13.05
C ILE A 115 1.61 -15.61 13.45
N GLU A 116 1.83 -14.33 13.11
CA GLU A 116 2.51 -13.47 14.08
C GLU A 116 1.65 -13.53 15.37
N PRO A 117 2.25 -13.71 16.57
CA PRO A 117 1.49 -13.62 17.80
C PRO A 117 0.87 -12.22 17.90
N MET A 118 -0.37 -12.14 18.39
CA MET A 118 -1.14 -10.88 18.55
C MET A 118 -0.47 -9.96 19.59
N GLY A 119 0.59 -9.26 19.16
CA GLY A 119 1.53 -8.55 20.02
C GLY A 119 1.75 -7.11 19.55
N PHE A 120 1.23 -6.19 20.35
CA PHE A 120 1.34 -4.74 20.24
C PHE A 120 0.67 -4.07 19.04
N ASN A 121 -0.21 -3.12 19.36
CA ASN A 121 -0.79 -2.17 18.42
C ASN A 121 0.33 -1.28 17.85
N ARG A 122 0.92 -1.67 16.72
CA ARG A 122 1.86 -0.83 15.97
C ARG A 122 1.12 0.43 15.47
N CYS A 123 1.22 1.50 16.22
CA CYS A 123 0.78 2.84 15.86
C CYS A 123 1.99 3.65 15.38
N LEU A 124 1.75 4.73 14.63
CA LEU A 124 2.72 5.82 14.56
C LEU A 124 2.69 6.61 15.89
N GLU A 125 3.71 7.45 16.11
CA GLU A 125 3.72 8.36 17.25
C GLU A 125 2.44 9.21 17.30
N PRO A 126 1.78 9.38 18.47
CA PRO A 126 0.56 10.16 18.60
C PRO A 126 0.72 11.61 18.11
N ASP A 127 -0.19 12.05 17.25
CA ASP A 127 -0.28 13.45 16.81
C ASP A 127 -1.45 14.15 17.53
N PRO A 128 -1.20 14.99 18.55
CA PRO A 128 -2.28 15.60 19.34
C PRO A 128 -3.15 16.58 18.53
N ASN A 129 -2.64 17.12 17.41
CA ASN A 129 -3.43 17.96 16.51
C ASN A 129 -4.41 17.13 15.66
N ARG A 130 -4.16 15.82 15.55
CA ARG A 130 -4.94 14.94 14.70
C ARG A 130 -6.20 14.45 15.40
N ARG A 131 -7.34 14.91 14.90
CA ARG A 131 -8.65 14.31 15.21
C ARG A 131 -8.84 13.00 14.42
N ILE A 132 -8.94 11.87 15.12
CA ILE A 132 -9.21 10.57 14.49
C ILE A 132 -10.69 10.39 14.13
N ARG A 133 -11.63 10.78 15.00
CA ARG A 133 -13.06 10.64 14.71
C ARG A 133 -13.49 11.57 13.58
N LEU A 134 -14.26 11.05 12.63
CA LEU A 134 -14.90 11.85 11.59
C LEU A 134 -15.76 12.96 12.25
N PRO A 135 -15.67 14.22 11.78
CA PRO A 135 -16.55 15.27 12.27
C PRO A 135 -18.03 14.86 12.12
N SER A 136 -18.80 15.05 13.20
CA SER A 136 -20.25 15.08 13.07
C SER A 136 -20.61 16.15 12.03
N PRO A 137 -21.51 15.88 11.05
CA PRO A 137 -22.03 16.95 10.23
C PRO A 137 -22.72 17.94 11.17
N GLU A 138 -22.27 19.18 11.18
CA GLU A 138 -22.91 20.21 11.99
C GLU A 138 -24.38 20.35 11.53
N PRO A 139 -25.32 20.61 12.46
CA PRO A 139 -26.61 21.12 12.04
C PRO A 139 -26.37 22.35 11.17
N ARG A 140 -27.10 22.52 10.08
CA ARG A 140 -27.02 23.72 9.23
C ARG A 140 -27.46 24.94 10.06
N ALA A 141 -26.52 25.55 10.77
CA ALA A 141 -26.63 26.94 11.16
C ALA A 141 -26.87 27.75 9.89
N ALA A 142 -27.81 28.70 9.95
CA ALA A 142 -28.05 29.58 8.81
C ALA A 142 -26.80 30.42 8.59
N VAL A 143 -26.04 30.09 7.53
CA VAL A 143 -24.95 30.93 7.05
C VAL A 143 -25.61 32.15 6.43
N ALA A 144 -25.86 33.16 7.28
CA ALA A 144 -26.35 34.45 6.84
C ALA A 144 -25.39 35.02 5.79
N GLU A 145 -25.95 35.58 4.72
CA GLU A 145 -25.15 36.02 3.57
C GLU A 145 -24.28 37.22 3.95
N ALA A 146 -23.01 36.94 4.24
CA ALA A 146 -21.95 37.93 4.34
C ALA A 146 -21.60 38.46 2.93
N HIS A 147 -22.57 39.08 2.27
CA HIS A 147 -22.41 39.69 0.96
C HIS A 147 -21.31 40.76 1.02
N THR A 148 -20.31 40.62 0.17
CA THR A 148 -19.12 41.48 0.14
C THR A 148 -19.50 42.89 -0.30
N SER A 149 -19.59 43.80 0.67
CA SER A 149 -19.89 45.22 0.45
C SER A 149 -18.71 45.96 -0.20
N VAL A 150 -18.59 45.83 -1.52
CA VAL A 150 -17.64 46.60 -2.34
C VAL A 150 -18.05 48.07 -2.32
N LYS A 151 -17.33 48.88 -1.52
CA LYS A 151 -17.42 50.34 -1.63
C LYS A 151 -17.00 50.79 -3.04
N ARG A 152 -17.85 51.58 -3.68
CA ARG A 152 -17.46 52.53 -4.74
C ARG A 152 -17.98 53.89 -4.33
N GLU A 153 -17.15 54.91 -4.48
CA GLU A 153 -17.49 56.30 -4.15
C GLU A 153 -17.73 57.12 -5.43
N ASN A 154 -18.52 58.18 -5.28
CA ASN A 154 -18.59 59.38 -6.13
C ASN A 154 -19.16 59.25 -7.55
N GLY A 155 -20.33 59.86 -7.75
CA GLY A 155 -21.01 60.11 -9.03
C GLY A 155 -22.41 60.68 -8.77
N ALA A 156 -22.65 61.95 -9.09
CA ALA A 156 -23.82 62.73 -8.67
C ALA A 156 -24.91 62.82 -9.79
N PRO A 157 -26.12 63.38 -9.53
CA PRO A 157 -27.36 62.79 -10.04
C PRO A 157 -28.10 63.54 -11.18
N VAL A 158 -29.10 62.87 -11.76
CA VAL A 158 -30.21 63.44 -12.55
C VAL A 158 -31.53 62.74 -12.13
N ASN A 159 -32.68 63.40 -12.29
CA ASN A 159 -33.94 63.11 -11.57
C ASN A 159 -34.99 62.29 -12.38
N GLN A 160 -36.13 62.01 -11.69
CA GLN A 160 -37.49 61.81 -12.22
C GLN A 160 -37.82 60.48 -12.94
N GLU A 161 -39.06 59.95 -12.89
CA GLU A 161 -40.15 60.01 -11.88
C GLU A 161 -41.18 58.88 -12.19
N ASP A 162 -42.08 58.56 -11.25
CA ASP A 162 -43.22 57.61 -11.39
C ASP A 162 -42.89 56.15 -11.78
N GLY A 163 -43.79 55.15 -11.64
CA GLY A 163 -45.17 55.12 -11.11
C GLY A 163 -45.57 53.68 -10.73
N THR A 164 -46.78 53.46 -10.19
CA THR A 164 -47.14 52.22 -9.48
C THR A 164 -48.15 51.28 -10.18
N ALA A 165 -48.01 49.98 -9.86
CA ALA A 165 -49.09 49.02 -9.55
C ALA A 165 -49.85 48.19 -10.63
N ILE A 166 -50.13 46.93 -10.21
CA ILE A 166 -51.33 46.08 -10.44
C ILE A 166 -51.46 45.13 -11.68
N GLU A 167 -51.51 43.84 -11.33
CA GLU A 167 -52.32 42.68 -11.78
C GLU A 167 -53.01 42.59 -13.17
N GLN A 168 -52.81 41.42 -13.81
CA GLN A 168 -53.82 40.47 -14.34
C GLN A 168 -53.05 39.24 -14.91
N ASP A 169 -53.35 37.95 -14.73
CA ASP A 169 -54.51 37.10 -14.36
C ASP A 169 -55.04 36.23 -15.53
N ASN A 170 -55.37 34.97 -15.21
CA ASN A 170 -56.11 33.89 -15.92
C ASN A 170 -56.19 33.82 -17.48
N GLY A 171 -56.16 32.59 -18.02
CA GLY A 171 -56.49 32.36 -19.44
C GLY A 171 -56.33 30.95 -20.02
N VAL A 172 -56.97 29.92 -19.42
CA VAL A 172 -56.92 28.53 -19.92
C VAL A 172 -57.65 28.36 -21.27
N ASN A 173 -57.12 27.53 -22.20
CA ASN A 173 -57.89 26.37 -22.69
C ASN A 173 -56.99 25.29 -23.35
N LEU A 174 -57.56 24.10 -23.58
CA LEU A 174 -56.93 22.89 -24.13
C LEU A 174 -57.84 22.18 -25.16
N GLU A 175 -57.37 21.02 -25.66
CA GLU A 175 -58.07 20.06 -26.56
C GLU A 175 -58.14 20.50 -28.05
N GLN A 176 -58.15 19.62 -29.06
CA GLN A 176 -58.62 18.22 -29.12
C GLN A 176 -57.72 17.23 -29.88
N GLU A 177 -58.04 15.94 -29.72
CA GLU A 177 -57.53 14.75 -30.42
C GLU A 177 -57.65 14.83 -31.97
N LYS A 178 -57.02 14.00 -32.83
CA LYS A 178 -57.30 12.54 -32.99
C LYS A 178 -56.46 11.83 -34.09
N THR A 179 -56.42 10.49 -34.02
CA THR A 179 -56.33 9.47 -35.11
C THR A 179 -55.11 9.26 -36.04
N SER A 180 -54.54 8.04 -35.92
CA SER A 180 -54.44 6.96 -36.96
C SER A 180 -53.37 6.93 -38.08
N SER A 181 -52.39 6.03 -37.88
CA SER A 181 -51.99 4.90 -38.75
C SER A 181 -51.53 5.06 -40.23
N ALA A 182 -50.27 4.67 -40.44
CA ALA A 182 -49.75 3.69 -41.44
C ALA A 182 -49.81 3.96 -42.96
N LYS A 183 -48.64 3.85 -43.60
CA LYS A 183 -48.34 2.81 -44.63
C LYS A 183 -46.83 2.71 -44.96
N GLN A 184 -46.45 1.60 -45.59
CA GLN A 184 -45.13 1.37 -46.22
C GLN A 184 -45.20 1.79 -47.70
N GLU A 185 -44.05 2.04 -48.35
CA GLU A 185 -43.57 1.17 -49.44
C GLU A 185 -42.16 1.50 -49.98
N ASN A 186 -41.71 0.63 -50.88
CA ASN A 186 -40.46 0.51 -51.66
C ASN A 186 -39.97 1.82 -52.33
N GLY A 187 -38.71 1.99 -52.75
CA GLY A 187 -37.55 1.08 -52.75
C GLY A 187 -36.80 1.10 -54.10
N ALA A 188 -35.46 1.12 -54.11
CA ALA A 188 -34.62 1.01 -55.32
C ALA A 188 -33.17 0.58 -54.99
N SER A 189 -32.48 -0.07 -55.95
CA SER A 189 -31.10 -0.56 -55.79
C SER A 189 -30.27 -0.38 -57.07
N ILE A 190 -29.03 0.12 -56.95
CA ILE A 190 -28.00 0.06 -58.01
C ILE A 190 -26.68 -0.49 -57.41
N LYS A 191 -25.83 -1.08 -58.25
CA LYS A 191 -24.76 -2.05 -57.91
C LYS A 191 -23.35 -1.43 -57.93
N LYS A 192 -22.35 -2.28 -57.60
CA LYS A 192 -20.87 -2.14 -57.68
C LYS A 192 -20.22 -1.67 -56.35
N GLU A 193 -19.06 -2.18 -55.94
CA GLU A 193 -18.30 -3.36 -56.41
C GLU A 193 -17.50 -4.00 -55.25
N GLN A 194 -16.83 -5.13 -55.47
CA GLN A 194 -16.15 -5.88 -54.40
C GLN A 194 -14.74 -5.33 -54.06
N ALA A 195 -14.44 -5.25 -52.78
CA ALA A 195 -13.09 -5.27 -52.22
C ALA A 195 -13.09 -6.12 -50.93
N VAL A 196 -11.97 -6.79 -50.63
CA VAL A 196 -11.86 -7.71 -49.49
C VAL A 196 -11.27 -6.98 -48.29
N GLU A 197 -11.91 -7.07 -47.13
CA GLU A 197 -11.42 -6.46 -45.89
C GLU A 197 -11.48 -7.44 -44.70
N VAL A 198 -10.57 -7.25 -43.75
CA VAL A 198 -10.28 -8.19 -42.65
C VAL A 198 -11.28 -8.03 -41.51
N LYS A 199 -11.76 -9.15 -40.96
CA LYS A 199 -12.62 -9.15 -39.76
C LYS A 199 -11.85 -8.65 -38.52
N GLN A 200 -12.03 -7.37 -38.17
CA GLN A 200 -11.89 -6.93 -36.80
C GLN A 200 -13.17 -7.28 -36.02
N GLU A 201 -13.03 -7.84 -34.82
CA GLU A 201 -14.17 -8.05 -33.92
C GLU A 201 -14.57 -6.74 -33.23
N LYS A 202 -15.86 -6.59 -32.93
CA LYS A 202 -16.45 -5.32 -32.52
C LYS A 202 -16.08 -4.97 -31.08
N GLY A 203 -15.36 -3.87 -30.90
CA GLY A 203 -15.27 -3.19 -29.60
C GLY A 203 -16.66 -2.72 -29.14
N SER A 204 -16.98 -2.91 -27.87
CA SER A 204 -18.19 -2.35 -27.26
C SER A 204 -18.06 -0.83 -27.08
N ALA A 205 -19.15 -0.10 -27.36
CA ALA A 205 -19.15 1.36 -27.26
C ALA A 205 -18.94 1.84 -25.80
N PRO A 206 -18.24 2.98 -25.60
CA PRO A 206 -17.97 3.49 -24.26
C PRO A 206 -19.26 3.91 -23.53
N ALA A 207 -19.38 3.53 -22.27
CA ALA A 207 -20.50 3.94 -21.42
C ALA A 207 -20.47 5.46 -21.19
N LYS A 208 -21.62 6.13 -21.35
CA LYS A 208 -21.75 7.57 -21.13
C LYS A 208 -21.48 7.91 -19.65
N ALA A 209 -20.58 8.86 -19.40
CA ALA A 209 -20.25 9.32 -18.05
C ALA A 209 -21.48 9.90 -17.34
N ASN A 210 -21.95 9.23 -16.29
CA ASN A 210 -23.18 9.58 -15.60
C ASN A 210 -22.92 10.67 -14.54
N LYS A 211 -23.27 11.93 -14.84
CA LYS A 211 -23.11 13.05 -13.90
C LYS A 211 -24.19 13.00 -12.81
N GLY A 212 -23.78 12.97 -11.54
CA GLY A 212 -24.64 13.40 -10.41
C GLY A 212 -24.71 12.46 -9.20
N THR A 213 -24.47 11.16 -9.35
CA THR A 213 -24.46 10.23 -8.21
C THR A 213 -23.13 10.30 -7.46
N LYS A 214 -23.18 10.58 -6.15
CA LYS A 214 -22.01 10.36 -5.26
C LYS A 214 -21.61 8.88 -5.36
N PRO A 215 -20.30 8.54 -5.43
CA PRO A 215 -19.87 7.14 -5.49
C PRO A 215 -20.36 6.38 -4.26
N GLU A 216 -21.15 5.32 -4.50
CA GLU A 216 -21.69 4.43 -3.47
C GLU A 216 -20.66 3.36 -3.11
N MET A 217 -20.61 2.97 -1.82
CA MET A 217 -19.69 1.96 -1.34
C MET A 217 -19.95 0.58 -1.97
N ILE A 218 -18.88 -0.08 -2.39
CA ILE A 218 -18.96 -1.44 -2.93
C ILE A 218 -19.11 -2.44 -1.77
N HIS A 219 -20.36 -2.80 -1.45
CA HIS A 219 -20.68 -3.88 -0.50
C HIS A 219 -19.98 -5.20 -0.88
N GLY A 220 -19.53 -5.99 0.09
CA GLY A 220 -18.99 -7.33 -0.14
C GLY A 220 -19.91 -8.26 -0.94
N ARG A 221 -21.25 -8.18 -0.73
CA ARG A 221 -22.27 -8.85 -1.56
C ARG A 221 -22.22 -8.43 -3.04
N GLY A 222 -21.80 -7.20 -3.34
CA GLY A 222 -21.62 -6.70 -4.70
C GLY A 222 -20.52 -7.44 -5.46
N ILE A 223 -19.37 -7.66 -4.83
CA ILE A 223 -18.26 -8.46 -5.38
C ILE A 223 -18.71 -9.90 -5.64
N CYS A 224 -19.27 -10.56 -4.63
CA CYS A 224 -19.74 -11.94 -4.75
C CYS A 224 -20.89 -12.14 -5.75
N ARG A 225 -21.63 -11.08 -6.11
CA ARG A 225 -22.64 -11.09 -7.17
C ARG A 225 -22.05 -10.80 -8.56
N ARG A 226 -21.10 -9.86 -8.67
CA ARG A 226 -20.44 -9.53 -9.95
C ARG A 226 -19.60 -10.70 -10.47
N PHE A 227 -18.94 -11.42 -9.58
CA PHE A 227 -18.03 -12.53 -9.89
C PHE A 227 -18.60 -13.88 -9.42
N ALA A 228 -19.92 -14.08 -9.52
CA ALA A 228 -20.61 -15.23 -8.90
C ALA A 228 -20.10 -16.62 -9.34
N THR A 229 -19.48 -16.72 -10.53
CA THR A 229 -18.78 -17.91 -11.02
C THR A 229 -17.62 -18.36 -10.12
N ASP A 230 -17.03 -17.44 -9.37
CA ASP A 230 -15.74 -17.63 -8.69
C ASP A 230 -15.94 -18.00 -7.21
N TYR A 231 -17.20 -18.18 -6.80
CA TYR A 231 -17.65 -18.46 -5.45
C TYR A 231 -18.48 -19.75 -5.37
N LYS A 232 -18.66 -20.25 -4.15
CA LYS A 232 -19.57 -21.35 -3.77
C LYS A 232 -20.28 -20.99 -2.47
N ALA A 233 -21.49 -21.51 -2.22
CA ALA A 233 -22.19 -21.26 -0.96
C ALA A 233 -21.33 -21.69 0.24
N ALA A 234 -21.29 -20.88 1.31
CA ALA A 234 -20.59 -21.24 2.54
C ALA A 234 -21.41 -22.24 3.38
N PHE A 235 -22.72 -22.31 3.14
CA PHE A 235 -23.68 -23.15 3.83
C PHE A 235 -24.39 -24.09 2.82
N PRO A 236 -23.91 -25.34 2.65
CA PRO A 236 -24.54 -26.31 1.74
C PRO A 236 -26.00 -26.61 2.10
N GLY A 237 -26.84 -26.79 1.08
CA GLY A 237 -28.28 -27.04 1.24
C GLY A 237 -29.17 -25.79 1.23
N THR A 238 -28.58 -24.58 1.20
CA THR A 238 -29.32 -23.32 1.03
C THR A 238 -29.66 -23.07 -0.45
N VAL A 239 -30.89 -22.62 -0.73
CA VAL A 239 -31.37 -22.34 -2.11
C VAL A 239 -30.67 -21.11 -2.72
N GLU A 240 -30.56 -20.04 -1.95
CA GLU A 240 -29.64 -18.93 -2.23
C GLU A 240 -28.60 -18.83 -1.10
N PRO A 241 -27.35 -18.40 -1.40
CA PRO A 241 -26.36 -18.08 -0.37
C PRO A 241 -26.90 -17.04 0.62
N PRO A 242 -26.94 -17.32 1.94
CA PRO A 242 -27.50 -16.42 2.94
C PRO A 242 -26.82 -15.04 2.96
N VAL A 243 -27.52 -14.03 3.47
CA VAL A 243 -27.04 -12.65 3.49
C VAL A 243 -27.10 -12.10 4.92
N VAL A 244 -26.00 -11.49 5.35
CA VAL A 244 -25.91 -10.78 6.63
C VAL A 244 -25.66 -9.29 6.41
N LEU A 245 -26.01 -8.52 7.42
CA LEU A 245 -25.79 -7.09 7.53
C LEU A 245 -24.79 -6.87 8.66
N LEU A 246 -23.65 -6.21 8.41
CA LEU A 246 -22.66 -5.91 9.46
C LEU A 246 -22.65 -4.41 9.77
N GLN A 247 -22.96 -4.05 11.02
CA GLN A 247 -22.90 -2.69 11.52
C GLN A 247 -21.45 -2.31 11.84
N TYR A 248 -20.98 -1.24 11.20
CA TYR A 248 -19.70 -0.59 11.52
C TYR A 248 -19.90 0.50 12.59
N PRO A 249 -18.84 0.99 13.27
CA PRO A 249 -18.91 1.92 14.41
C PRO A 249 -19.28 3.38 14.04
N SER A 250 -20.31 3.56 13.21
CA SER A 250 -20.87 4.83 12.74
C SER A 250 -22.38 4.73 12.54
N ARG A 251 -23.03 5.87 12.22
CA ARG A 251 -24.42 5.91 11.73
C ARG A 251 -24.61 5.38 10.30
N SER A 252 -23.56 4.86 9.67
CA SER A 252 -23.66 4.32 8.31
C SER A 252 -24.58 3.08 8.29
N ALA A 253 -25.31 2.90 7.19
CA ALA A 253 -26.10 1.68 7.00
C ALA A 253 -25.18 0.44 6.98
N PRO A 254 -25.59 -0.69 7.57
CA PRO A 254 -24.80 -1.92 7.58
C PRO A 254 -24.33 -2.38 6.20
N GLU A 255 -23.11 -2.91 6.13
CA GLU A 255 -22.61 -3.54 4.90
C GLU A 255 -23.29 -4.89 4.66
N ARG A 256 -23.68 -5.12 3.41
CA ARG A 256 -24.30 -6.38 2.97
C ARG A 256 -23.20 -7.37 2.58
N PHE A 257 -23.11 -8.50 3.29
CA PHE A 257 -22.23 -9.62 2.95
C PHE A 257 -23.06 -10.83 2.50
N GLN A 258 -22.59 -11.54 1.47
CA GLN A 258 -23.17 -12.80 1.03
C GLN A 258 -22.30 -13.94 1.59
N LEU A 259 -22.92 -14.94 2.21
CA LEU A 259 -22.23 -16.04 2.87
C LEU A 259 -21.82 -17.11 1.85
N CYS A 260 -20.75 -16.80 1.12
CA CYS A 260 -20.11 -17.67 0.14
C CYS A 260 -18.59 -17.69 0.36
N LEU A 261 -17.95 -18.80 0.01
CA LEU A 261 -16.50 -18.95 0.00
C LEU A 261 -15.98 -18.79 -1.44
N PRO A 262 -14.81 -18.17 -1.66
CA PRO A 262 -14.20 -18.16 -2.97
C PRO A 262 -13.74 -19.57 -3.37
N LYS A 263 -13.58 -19.81 -4.67
CA LYS A 263 -12.98 -21.02 -5.23
C LYS A 263 -11.45 -20.96 -5.19
N ASP A 264 -10.89 -19.80 -5.53
CA ASP A 264 -9.47 -19.47 -5.38
C ASP A 264 -9.23 -18.82 -3.99
N PRO A 265 -8.32 -19.36 -3.14
CA PRO A 265 -8.01 -18.76 -1.83
C PRO A 265 -7.42 -17.34 -1.85
N SER A 266 -6.95 -16.84 -3.00
CA SER A 266 -6.43 -15.49 -3.16
C SER A 266 -7.52 -14.44 -3.41
N ASN A 267 -8.73 -14.87 -3.81
CA ASN A 267 -9.88 -13.98 -3.99
C ASN A 267 -10.49 -13.55 -2.64
N PHE A 268 -11.18 -12.40 -2.65
CA PHE A 268 -11.90 -11.86 -1.50
C PHE A 268 -12.81 -12.90 -0.83
N ASN A 269 -12.59 -13.18 0.47
CA ASN A 269 -13.46 -14.04 1.28
C ASN A 269 -14.38 -13.19 2.19
N PRO A 270 -15.71 -13.16 1.95
CA PRO A 270 -16.63 -12.35 2.74
C PRO A 270 -16.85 -12.88 4.17
N LEU A 271 -16.62 -14.17 4.45
CA LEU A 271 -16.70 -14.69 5.83
C LEU A 271 -15.53 -14.16 6.66
N ASP A 272 -14.31 -14.21 6.11
CA ASP A 272 -13.12 -13.71 6.79
C ASP A 272 -13.15 -12.19 6.96
N ASP A 273 -13.65 -11.43 5.98
CA ASP A 273 -13.79 -9.97 6.14
C ASP A 273 -14.81 -9.61 7.24
N VAL A 274 -15.91 -10.37 7.40
CA VAL A 274 -16.81 -10.23 8.56
C VAL A 274 -16.09 -10.55 9.87
N TYR A 275 -15.38 -11.67 9.95
CA TYR A 275 -14.63 -12.07 11.15
C TYR A 275 -13.61 -11.02 11.59
N TYR A 276 -12.73 -10.61 10.68
CA TYR A 276 -11.66 -9.67 10.99
C TYR A 276 -12.18 -8.25 11.20
N THR A 277 -13.28 -7.85 10.55
CA THR A 277 -13.92 -6.56 10.84
C THR A 277 -14.46 -6.52 12.26
N ILE A 278 -15.11 -7.60 12.71
CA ILE A 278 -15.59 -7.71 14.10
C ILE A 278 -14.41 -7.70 15.08
N GLU A 279 -13.35 -8.48 14.83
CA GLU A 279 -12.15 -8.53 15.67
C GLU A 279 -11.51 -7.11 15.83
N GLU A 280 -11.37 -6.34 14.76
CA GLU A 280 -10.83 -4.95 14.81
C GLU A 280 -11.78 -3.94 15.48
N ILE A 281 -13.10 -4.09 15.29
CA ILE A 281 -14.09 -3.22 15.98
C ILE A 281 -14.03 -3.49 17.49
N VAL A 282 -14.06 -4.76 17.89
CA VAL A 282 -14.03 -5.18 19.30
C VAL A 282 -12.74 -4.73 19.98
N GLN A 283 -11.58 -4.92 19.34
CA GLN A 283 -10.27 -4.58 19.92
C GLN A 283 -10.04 -3.07 20.11
N HIS A 284 -10.64 -2.21 19.29
CA HIS A 284 -10.22 -0.79 19.22
C HIS A 284 -11.33 0.26 19.45
N TYR A 285 -12.60 -0.09 19.28
CA TYR A 285 -13.74 0.84 19.37
C TYR A 285 -14.59 0.66 20.64
N LEU A 286 -14.35 -0.40 21.42
CA LEU A 286 -15.10 -0.73 22.64
C LEU A 286 -14.22 -0.60 23.91
N PRO A 287 -14.82 -0.47 25.10
CA PRO A 287 -14.10 -0.52 26.38
C PRO A 287 -13.48 -1.91 26.62
N VAL A 288 -12.41 -1.97 27.41
CA VAL A 288 -11.60 -3.19 27.62
C VAL A 288 -12.42 -4.38 28.13
N ASP A 289 -13.38 -4.16 29.02
CA ASP A 289 -14.19 -5.22 29.63
C ASP A 289 -15.09 -5.89 28.59
N LEU A 290 -15.85 -5.08 27.83
CA LEU A 290 -16.69 -5.54 26.72
C LEU A 290 -15.86 -6.12 25.56
N ALA A 291 -14.67 -5.56 25.31
CA ALA A 291 -13.74 -6.09 24.33
C ALA A 291 -13.25 -7.50 24.72
N THR A 292 -13.02 -7.73 26.02
CA THR A 292 -12.60 -9.03 26.57
C THR A 292 -13.73 -10.06 26.52
N GLU A 293 -14.96 -9.67 26.85
CA GLU A 293 -16.15 -10.51 26.74
C GLU A 293 -16.36 -10.98 25.28
N LEU A 294 -16.45 -10.03 24.33
CA LEU A 294 -16.71 -10.32 22.92
C LEU A 294 -15.54 -11.04 22.21
N SER A 295 -14.35 -11.05 22.81
CA SER A 295 -13.16 -11.78 22.33
C SER A 295 -12.96 -13.17 22.99
N SER A 296 -13.86 -13.59 23.89
CA SER A 296 -13.72 -14.83 24.67
C SER A 296 -13.46 -16.10 23.82
N GLU A 297 -12.44 -16.89 24.21
CA GLU A 297 -12.13 -18.18 23.56
C GLU A 297 -13.23 -19.23 23.71
N ALA A 298 -14.14 -19.05 24.67
CA ALA A 298 -15.34 -19.87 24.79
C ALA A 298 -16.41 -19.37 23.82
N ASP A 299 -16.96 -18.18 24.05
CA ASP A 299 -18.23 -17.72 23.46
C ASP A 299 -18.18 -16.27 22.92
N GLY A 300 -16.98 -15.74 22.62
CA GLY A 300 -16.83 -14.46 21.93
C GLY A 300 -17.46 -14.45 20.52
N THR A 301 -17.84 -13.28 20.01
CA THR A 301 -18.68 -13.14 18.80
C THR A 301 -18.14 -13.95 17.62
N VAL A 302 -16.86 -13.79 17.28
CA VAL A 302 -16.28 -14.47 16.11
C VAL A 302 -16.02 -15.95 16.37
N ARG A 303 -15.82 -16.34 17.63
CA ARG A 303 -15.74 -17.75 18.05
C ARG A 303 -17.10 -18.45 17.86
N LEU A 304 -18.20 -17.76 18.13
CA LEU A 304 -19.56 -18.24 17.83
C LEU A 304 -19.84 -18.27 16.32
N LEU A 305 -19.46 -17.25 15.56
CA LEU A 305 -19.63 -17.25 14.09
C LEU A 305 -18.87 -18.40 13.41
N LYS A 306 -17.59 -18.59 13.77
CA LYS A 306 -16.76 -19.70 13.29
C LYS A 306 -17.35 -21.07 13.70
N ARG A 307 -18.01 -21.16 14.87
CA ARG A 307 -18.76 -22.35 15.37
C ARG A 307 -20.03 -22.60 14.54
N ALA A 308 -20.82 -21.57 14.21
CA ALA A 308 -22.04 -21.68 13.41
C ALA A 308 -21.76 -22.04 11.95
N ALA A 309 -20.72 -21.45 11.34
CA ALA A 309 -20.24 -21.81 10.01
C ALA A 309 -19.79 -23.29 9.94
N PHE A 310 -18.98 -23.74 10.90
CA PHE A 310 -18.53 -25.14 10.98
C PHE A 310 -19.69 -26.15 11.14
N LYS A 311 -20.75 -25.77 11.85
CA LYS A 311 -21.96 -26.59 12.04
C LYS A 311 -22.99 -26.51 10.91
N ASN A 312 -22.74 -25.74 9.85
CA ASN A 312 -23.71 -25.43 8.79
C ASN A 312 -25.02 -24.80 9.31
N GLN A 313 -24.93 -23.84 10.25
CA GLN A 313 -26.08 -23.17 10.87
C GLN A 313 -26.19 -21.70 10.43
N PRO A 314 -26.81 -21.39 9.27
CA PRO A 314 -26.84 -20.03 8.71
C PRO A 314 -27.68 -19.05 9.52
N ASP A 315 -28.82 -19.50 10.08
CA ASP A 315 -29.70 -18.64 10.89
C ASP A 315 -29.08 -18.25 12.23
N GLU A 316 -28.30 -19.15 12.83
CA GLU A 316 -27.55 -18.84 14.04
C GLU A 316 -26.37 -17.91 13.73
N PHE A 317 -25.66 -18.11 12.62
CA PHE A 317 -24.65 -17.16 12.14
C PHE A 317 -25.24 -15.76 11.98
N LYS A 318 -26.43 -15.66 11.35
CA LYS A 318 -27.16 -14.39 11.20
C LYS A 318 -27.53 -13.79 12.56
N ARG A 319 -28.13 -14.56 13.48
CA ARG A 319 -28.49 -14.12 14.85
C ARG A 319 -27.29 -13.55 15.62
N ILE A 320 -26.11 -14.17 15.51
CA ILE A 320 -24.89 -13.70 16.18
C ILE A 320 -24.45 -12.33 15.62
N VAL A 321 -24.50 -12.14 14.28
CA VAL A 321 -24.23 -10.83 13.67
C VAL A 321 -25.29 -9.79 14.08
N GLU A 322 -26.57 -10.17 14.13
CA GLU A 322 -27.65 -9.28 14.57
C GLU A 322 -27.52 -8.85 16.03
N SER A 323 -27.07 -9.74 16.92
CA SER A 323 -26.73 -9.43 18.32
C SER A 323 -25.57 -8.44 18.41
N PHE A 324 -24.46 -8.72 17.71
CA PHE A 324 -23.32 -7.79 17.64
C PHE A 324 -23.70 -6.41 17.10
N ASN A 325 -24.54 -6.36 16.07
CA ASN A 325 -25.04 -5.10 15.51
C ASN A 325 -25.85 -4.27 16.51
N ALA A 326 -26.60 -4.92 17.42
CA ALA A 326 -27.33 -4.24 18.48
C ALA A 326 -26.36 -3.55 19.45
N THR A 327 -25.33 -4.28 19.92
CA THR A 327 -24.28 -3.74 20.78
C THR A 327 -23.53 -2.57 20.13
N ILE A 328 -23.17 -2.66 18.84
CA ILE A 328 -22.47 -1.55 18.15
C ILE A 328 -23.36 -0.31 17.98
N LYS A 329 -24.68 -0.46 17.81
CA LYS A 329 -25.61 0.67 17.78
C LYS A 329 -25.76 1.32 19.15
N GLU A 330 -25.99 0.50 20.18
CA GLU A 330 -26.06 0.95 21.57
C GLU A 330 -24.80 1.75 21.95
N LYS A 331 -23.60 1.21 21.66
CA LYS A 331 -22.31 1.84 21.96
C LYS A 331 -21.96 3.02 21.05
N PHE A 332 -22.72 3.25 19.98
CA PHE A 332 -22.67 4.49 19.21
C PHE A 332 -23.59 5.57 19.81
N ASP A 333 -24.81 5.19 20.17
CA ASP A 333 -25.82 6.11 20.68
C ASP A 333 -25.58 6.54 22.13
N ASP A 334 -25.00 5.68 22.99
CA ASP A 334 -24.54 6.05 24.34
C ASP A 334 -23.22 6.86 24.36
N LYS A 335 -22.63 7.11 23.17
CA LYS A 335 -21.37 7.84 22.93
C LYS A 335 -20.08 7.10 23.31
N THR A 336 -20.13 5.85 23.77
CA THR A 336 -18.93 5.04 24.08
C THR A 336 -17.92 5.05 22.92
N ILE A 337 -18.36 4.69 21.70
CA ILE A 337 -17.54 4.68 20.48
C ILE A 337 -16.99 6.07 20.13
N ALA A 338 -17.75 7.14 20.41
CA ALA A 338 -17.29 8.50 20.15
C ALA A 338 -16.14 8.88 21.10
N ASN A 339 -16.30 8.62 22.39
CA ASN A 339 -15.30 8.87 23.43
C ASN A 339 -14.02 8.03 23.21
N VAL A 340 -14.18 6.77 22.79
CA VAL A 340 -13.07 5.86 22.46
C VAL A 340 -12.30 6.29 21.20
N LEU A 341 -12.90 7.09 20.30
CA LEU A 341 -12.24 7.64 19.11
C LEU A 341 -11.68 9.06 19.31
N ASP A 342 -12.37 9.93 20.05
CA ASP A 342 -11.90 11.28 20.36
C ASP A 342 -10.68 11.28 21.31
N SER A 343 -10.46 10.18 22.03
CA SER A 343 -9.25 9.94 22.85
C SER A 343 -8.07 9.31 22.09
N LYS A 344 -8.20 9.04 20.78
CA LYS A 344 -7.10 8.53 19.95
C LYS A 344 -6.46 9.65 19.13
N HIS A 345 -5.13 9.60 19.06
CA HIS A 345 -4.28 10.50 18.26
C HIS A 345 -3.41 9.78 17.22
N ALA A 346 -3.53 8.45 17.14
CA ALA A 346 -2.93 7.60 16.12
C ALA A 346 -3.89 6.43 15.80
N ILE A 347 -3.81 5.90 14.57
CA ILE A 347 -4.58 4.72 14.16
C ILE A 347 -3.67 3.48 14.18
N PRO A 348 -4.07 2.40 14.87
CA PRO A 348 -3.40 1.10 14.79
C PRO A 348 -3.22 0.62 13.34
N LEU A 349 -2.02 0.12 13.02
CA LEU A 349 -1.71 -0.44 11.70
C LEU A 349 -2.62 -1.61 11.31
N SER A 350 -3.25 -2.29 12.28
CA SER A 350 -4.22 -3.36 12.05
C SER A 350 -5.48 -2.81 11.34
N ILE A 351 -6.10 -1.76 11.89
CA ILE A 351 -7.21 -1.01 11.27
C ILE A 351 -6.80 -0.45 9.91
N VAL A 352 -5.60 0.16 9.80
CA VAL A 352 -5.10 0.70 8.53
C VAL A 352 -5.04 -0.39 7.46
N LYS A 353 -4.45 -1.55 7.77
CA LYS A 353 -4.42 -2.73 6.89
C LYS A 353 -5.81 -3.25 6.57
N ARG A 354 -6.72 -3.33 7.56
CA ARG A 354 -8.10 -3.79 7.38
C ARG A 354 -8.84 -2.92 6.36
N ILE A 355 -8.77 -1.61 6.51
CA ILE A 355 -9.45 -0.65 5.63
C ILE A 355 -8.84 -0.69 4.22
N LEU A 356 -7.51 -0.67 4.09
CA LEU A 356 -6.85 -0.72 2.78
C LEU A 356 -7.08 -2.06 2.06
N ALA A 357 -7.04 -3.18 2.78
CA ALA A 357 -7.38 -4.49 2.22
C ALA A 357 -8.85 -4.54 1.75
N GLN A 358 -9.79 -3.96 2.53
CA GLN A 358 -11.17 -3.81 2.08
C GLN A 358 -11.24 -3.03 0.77
N VAL A 359 -10.65 -1.83 0.71
CA VAL A 359 -10.61 -1.00 -0.52
C VAL A 359 -10.06 -1.79 -1.70
N TYR A 360 -8.88 -2.40 -1.57
CA TYR A 360 -8.19 -3.12 -2.64
C TYR A 360 -8.99 -4.35 -3.12
N TRP A 361 -9.65 -5.09 -2.22
CA TRP A 361 -10.55 -6.20 -2.59
C TRP A 361 -11.78 -5.77 -3.39
N ARG A 362 -12.26 -4.53 -3.20
CA ARG A 362 -13.44 -4.01 -3.92
C ARG A 362 -13.10 -3.42 -5.28
N THR A 363 -11.84 -3.05 -5.51
CA THR A 363 -11.43 -2.16 -6.62
C THR A 363 -10.33 -2.78 -7.49
N VAL A 364 -9.13 -3.00 -6.96
CA VAL A 364 -7.96 -3.47 -7.72
C VAL A 364 -7.94 -4.99 -7.88
N SER A 365 -8.13 -5.74 -6.79
CA SER A 365 -7.96 -7.19 -6.75
C SER A 365 -8.74 -7.95 -7.84
N PRO A 366 -10.03 -7.66 -8.13
CA PRO A 366 -10.77 -8.36 -9.18
C PRO A 366 -10.25 -8.12 -10.61
N TYR A 367 -9.39 -7.10 -10.79
CA TYR A 367 -8.82 -6.71 -12.08
C TYR A 367 -7.28 -6.71 -12.11
N ALA A 368 -6.62 -7.27 -11.08
CA ALA A 368 -5.17 -7.26 -10.95
C ALA A 368 -4.43 -7.93 -12.13
N TYR A 369 -5.11 -8.80 -12.88
CA TYR A 369 -4.59 -9.38 -14.13
C TYR A 369 -4.40 -8.34 -15.26
N LEU A 370 -5.14 -7.23 -15.26
CA LEU A 370 -4.97 -6.13 -16.22
C LEU A 370 -3.70 -5.30 -15.94
N LEU A 371 -3.31 -5.16 -14.67
CA LEU A 371 -2.09 -4.45 -14.27
C LEU A 371 -0.80 -5.19 -14.69
N LYS A 372 -0.87 -6.52 -14.87
CA LYS A 372 0.27 -7.35 -15.28
C LYS A 372 0.59 -7.30 -16.78
N ARG A 373 -0.13 -6.49 -17.58
CA ARG A 373 -0.03 -6.47 -19.06
C ARG A 373 0.87 -5.39 -19.66
N VAL A 374 1.74 -4.75 -18.86
CA VAL A 374 2.72 -3.78 -19.37
C VAL A 374 3.80 -4.49 -20.20
N LYS A 375 4.11 -3.98 -21.39
CA LYS A 375 5.02 -4.63 -22.35
C LYS A 375 6.50 -4.39 -22.02
N GLY A 376 7.07 -5.19 -21.12
CA GLY A 376 8.51 -5.21 -20.90
C GLY A 376 8.92 -6.05 -19.69
N LYS A 377 10.19 -6.50 -19.65
CA LYS A 377 10.78 -7.11 -18.43
C LYS A 377 11.10 -6.07 -17.36
N GLU A 378 11.08 -4.78 -17.71
CA GLU A 378 11.49 -3.65 -16.88
C GLU A 378 10.33 -2.99 -16.12
N THR A 379 9.08 -3.39 -16.42
CA THR A 379 7.85 -2.71 -15.99
C THR A 379 6.94 -3.59 -15.11
N THR A 380 7.52 -4.45 -14.27
CA THR A 380 6.76 -5.18 -13.25
C THR A 380 6.26 -4.19 -12.20
N TYR A 381 4.95 -3.97 -12.10
CA TYR A 381 4.38 -3.03 -11.13
C TYR A 381 4.70 -3.46 -9.69
N GLY A 382 5.53 -2.65 -9.01
CA GLY A 382 6.03 -2.93 -7.68
C GLY A 382 5.25 -2.17 -6.61
N GLU A 383 4.40 -2.88 -5.85
CA GLU A 383 3.67 -2.31 -4.72
C GLU A 383 4.52 -2.33 -3.44
N LEU A 384 4.61 -1.19 -2.76
CA LEU A 384 5.16 -1.13 -1.40
C LEU A 384 4.11 -1.63 -0.41
N LEU A 385 4.47 -2.58 0.46
CA LEU A 385 3.49 -3.22 1.34
C LEU A 385 3.24 -2.39 2.61
N PRO A 386 2.04 -2.45 3.23
CA PRO A 386 1.67 -1.54 4.31
C PRO A 386 2.56 -1.54 5.56
N ASN A 387 3.32 -2.63 5.81
CA ASN A 387 4.35 -2.68 6.84
C ASN A 387 5.50 -1.70 6.55
N PHE A 388 5.99 -1.69 5.31
CA PHE A 388 7.12 -0.87 4.90
C PHE A 388 6.73 0.61 4.84
N VAL A 389 5.56 0.90 4.27
CA VAL A 389 4.97 2.25 4.25
C VAL A 389 4.83 2.84 5.66
N HIS A 390 4.40 2.03 6.64
CA HIS A 390 4.33 2.44 8.04
C HIS A 390 5.71 2.80 8.63
N ASN A 391 6.74 1.99 8.36
CA ASN A 391 8.11 2.28 8.78
C ASN A 391 8.62 3.60 8.16
N VAL A 392 8.38 3.80 6.86
CA VAL A 392 8.73 5.03 6.12
C VAL A 392 8.07 6.26 6.75
N PHE A 393 6.78 6.19 7.08
CA PHE A 393 6.08 7.30 7.75
C PHE A 393 6.63 7.57 9.16
N GLN A 394 7.05 6.54 9.89
CA GLN A 394 7.69 6.69 11.20
C GLN A 394 9.06 7.38 11.12
N GLN A 395 9.92 6.99 10.18
CA GLN A 395 11.26 7.55 9.99
C GLN A 395 11.25 8.96 9.38
N THR A 396 10.33 9.20 8.45
CA THR A 396 10.15 10.55 7.89
C THR A 396 9.55 11.48 8.93
N GLY A 397 8.69 10.99 9.81
CA GLY A 397 8.00 11.76 10.85
C GLY A 397 6.71 12.41 10.33
N LEU A 398 6.07 11.79 9.34
CA LEU A 398 4.91 12.30 8.61
C LEU A 398 3.67 12.41 9.52
N LYS A 399 3.07 13.60 9.61
CA LYS A 399 1.99 13.95 10.54
C LYS A 399 0.78 14.56 9.83
N SER A 400 -0.29 14.83 10.58
CA SER A 400 -1.55 15.36 10.01
C SER A 400 -1.43 16.76 9.42
N ASN A 401 -0.41 17.53 9.84
CA ASN A 401 -0.09 18.86 9.30
C ASN A 401 0.97 18.82 8.17
N SER A 402 1.41 17.63 7.75
CA SER A 402 2.41 17.45 6.69
C SER A 402 1.78 17.34 5.31
N ILE A 403 2.57 17.62 4.27
CA ILE A 403 2.23 17.40 2.86
C ILE A 403 3.07 16.24 2.33
N PHE A 404 2.40 15.23 1.78
CA PHE A 404 2.99 14.03 1.18
C PHE A 404 2.72 13.98 -0.32
N ILE A 405 3.69 13.56 -1.14
CA ILE A 405 3.49 13.27 -2.56
C ILE A 405 4.21 11.98 -3.01
N ASP A 406 3.52 11.16 -3.81
CA ASP A 406 4.03 9.92 -4.41
C ASP A 406 4.17 10.06 -5.93
N LEU A 407 5.40 9.94 -6.45
CA LEU A 407 5.75 10.14 -7.86
C LEU A 407 5.87 8.78 -8.57
N GLY A 408 4.90 8.47 -9.45
CA GLY A 408 4.72 7.12 -9.99
C GLY A 408 3.88 6.23 -9.06
N SER A 409 2.79 6.80 -8.53
CA SER A 409 1.97 6.21 -7.46
C SER A 409 1.16 4.96 -7.86
N GLY A 410 1.07 4.64 -9.15
CA GLY A 410 0.32 3.50 -9.67
C GLY A 410 -1.15 3.53 -9.24
N VAL A 411 -1.60 2.49 -8.52
CA VAL A 411 -2.97 2.43 -7.96
C VAL A 411 -3.15 3.26 -6.68
N GLY A 412 -2.17 4.09 -6.30
CA GLY A 412 -2.27 5.05 -5.21
C GLY A 412 -2.16 4.47 -3.79
N ASN A 413 -1.78 3.20 -3.63
CA ASN A 413 -1.73 2.50 -2.33
C ASN A 413 -1.07 3.31 -1.20
N VAL A 414 0.07 3.95 -1.47
CA VAL A 414 0.84 4.70 -0.45
C VAL A 414 0.18 6.04 -0.12
N VAL A 415 -0.34 6.75 -1.12
CA VAL A 415 -1.11 8.00 -0.97
C VAL A 415 -2.32 7.78 -0.06
N LEU A 416 -3.03 6.67 -0.29
CA LEU A 416 -4.20 6.27 0.47
C LEU A 416 -3.83 5.84 1.91
N GLN A 417 -2.71 5.13 2.09
CA GLN A 417 -2.20 4.85 3.41
C GLN A 417 -1.74 6.12 4.14
N SER A 418 -1.17 7.13 3.46
CA SER A 418 -0.80 8.40 4.07
C SER A 418 -2.04 9.11 4.64
N ALA A 419 -3.03 9.42 3.80
CA ALA A 419 -4.26 10.09 4.21
C ALA A 419 -5.03 9.34 5.29
N LEU A 420 -5.00 8.00 5.30
CA LEU A 420 -5.61 7.18 6.34
C LEU A 420 -4.77 7.07 7.62
N GLN A 421 -3.46 6.88 7.53
CA GLN A 421 -2.60 6.53 8.66
C GLN A 421 -2.00 7.74 9.37
N THR A 422 -1.67 8.82 8.67
CA THR A 422 -1.13 10.07 9.25
C THR A 422 -2.18 11.18 9.26
N GLY A 423 -3.11 11.19 8.31
CA GLY A 423 -4.03 12.31 8.09
C GLY A 423 -3.42 13.47 7.30
N ALA A 424 -2.21 13.29 6.74
CA ALA A 424 -1.51 14.29 5.94
C ALA A 424 -2.30 14.69 4.67
N GLU A 425 -1.99 15.87 4.13
CA GLU A 425 -2.41 16.23 2.78
C GLU A 425 -1.64 15.37 1.77
N SER A 426 -2.33 14.43 1.11
CA SER A 426 -1.70 13.34 0.37
C SER A 426 -1.97 13.45 -1.12
N HIS A 427 -0.90 13.56 -1.89
CA HIS A 427 -0.90 13.66 -3.35
C HIS A 427 -0.29 12.41 -3.99
N GLY A 428 -0.75 12.08 -5.18
CA GLY A 428 -0.10 11.11 -6.05
C GLY A 428 -0.29 11.46 -7.51
N ILE A 429 0.67 11.08 -8.33
CA ILE A 429 0.59 11.17 -9.78
C ILE A 429 1.06 9.87 -10.42
N GLU A 430 0.39 9.47 -11.49
CA GLU A 430 0.66 8.26 -12.25
C GLU A 430 0.43 8.52 -13.75
N ILE A 431 1.29 7.96 -14.60
CA ILE A 431 1.26 8.21 -16.05
C ILE A 431 0.41 7.17 -16.81
N MET A 432 0.30 5.94 -16.29
CA MET A 432 -0.45 4.85 -16.92
C MET A 432 -1.96 4.94 -16.62
N ASP A 433 -2.78 4.95 -17.68
CA ASP A 433 -4.23 5.11 -17.62
C ASP A 433 -4.93 4.20 -16.61
N LYS A 434 -4.68 2.88 -16.67
CA LYS A 434 -5.39 1.89 -15.83
C LYS A 434 -4.99 1.94 -14.34
N PRO A 435 -3.70 2.03 -13.99
CA PRO A 435 -3.29 2.36 -12.64
C PRO A 435 -3.94 3.65 -12.10
N ALA A 436 -3.93 4.75 -12.87
CA ALA A 436 -4.52 6.03 -12.46
C ALA A 436 -6.07 5.98 -12.33
N GLU A 437 -6.76 5.25 -13.19
CA GLU A 437 -8.20 4.93 -13.09
C GLU A 437 -8.49 4.21 -11.77
N TYR A 438 -7.76 3.13 -11.48
CA TYR A 438 -7.95 2.38 -10.25
C TYR A 438 -7.54 3.16 -8.99
N ALA A 439 -6.55 4.05 -9.06
CA ALA A 439 -6.22 4.93 -7.94
C ALA A 439 -7.42 5.82 -7.54
N ASN A 440 -8.17 6.31 -8.52
CA ASN A 440 -9.40 7.07 -8.29
C ASN A 440 -10.53 6.20 -7.72
N ASP A 441 -10.71 4.97 -8.21
CA ASP A 441 -11.66 4.01 -7.63
C ASP A 441 -11.30 3.67 -6.17
N GLN A 442 -10.04 3.38 -5.88
CA GLN A 442 -9.54 3.12 -4.52
C GLN A 442 -9.79 4.32 -3.60
N ALA A 443 -9.52 5.55 -4.07
CA ALA A 443 -9.79 6.78 -3.31
C ALA A 443 -11.29 6.98 -3.03
N ASN A 444 -12.16 6.61 -3.97
CA ASN A 444 -13.61 6.72 -3.80
C ASN A 444 -14.16 5.69 -2.80
N GLU A 445 -13.74 4.43 -2.89
CA GLU A 445 -14.09 3.40 -1.90
C GLU A 445 -13.48 3.73 -0.52
N LEU A 446 -12.27 4.27 -0.42
CA LEU A 446 -11.69 4.72 0.86
C LEU A 446 -12.50 5.86 1.49
N ARG A 447 -12.90 6.86 0.70
CA ARG A 447 -13.78 7.97 1.13
C ARG A 447 -15.19 7.48 1.51
N ALA A 448 -15.59 6.26 1.16
CA ALA A 448 -16.81 5.63 1.62
C ALA A 448 -16.57 4.80 2.90
N ARG A 449 -15.54 3.94 2.90
CA ARG A 449 -15.09 3.12 4.03
C ARG A 449 -14.80 3.95 5.28
N SER A 450 -14.15 5.11 5.15
CA SER A 450 -13.84 5.98 6.29
C SER A 450 -15.08 6.46 7.04
N LYS A 451 -16.21 6.64 6.35
CA LYS A 451 -17.50 6.99 6.96
C LYS A 451 -18.10 5.82 7.74
N LEU A 452 -17.96 4.59 7.23
CA LEU A 452 -18.37 3.37 7.96
C LEU A 452 -17.54 3.21 9.23
N TRP A 453 -16.22 3.29 9.12
CA TRP A 453 -15.26 3.19 10.23
C TRP A 453 -15.21 4.43 11.13
N ASN A 454 -15.96 5.51 10.84
CA ASN A 454 -16.01 6.75 11.60
C ASN A 454 -14.65 7.47 11.74
N ILE A 455 -13.76 7.31 10.75
CA ILE A 455 -12.41 7.87 10.71
C ILE A 455 -12.37 9.12 9.82
N ASN A 456 -11.70 10.16 10.29
CA ASN A 456 -11.34 11.33 9.51
C ASN A 456 -10.11 11.02 8.63
N LEU A 457 -10.19 11.36 7.34
CA LEU A 457 -9.07 11.21 6.39
C LEU A 457 -8.35 12.55 6.20
N GLY A 458 -7.06 12.49 5.90
CA GLY A 458 -6.38 13.59 5.23
C GLY A 458 -6.93 13.82 3.80
N PRO A 459 -6.72 15.00 3.20
CA PRO A 459 -7.02 15.22 1.79
C PRO A 459 -6.31 14.21 0.89
N ILE A 460 -7.02 13.70 -0.13
CA ILE A 460 -6.49 12.75 -1.13
C ILE A 460 -6.67 13.38 -2.51
N ASN A 461 -5.56 13.71 -3.15
CA ASN A 461 -5.49 14.27 -4.49
C ASN A 461 -4.72 13.29 -5.39
N LEU A 462 -5.26 12.96 -6.55
CA LEU A 462 -4.66 12.00 -7.49
C LEU A 462 -4.73 12.57 -8.90
N LEU A 463 -3.59 12.56 -9.60
CA LEU A 463 -3.43 13.09 -10.95
C LEU A 463 -3.06 11.96 -11.93
N HIS A 464 -3.57 12.06 -13.16
CA HIS A 464 -3.15 11.24 -14.29
C HIS A 464 -2.30 12.12 -15.22
N GLY A 465 -1.05 11.72 -15.48
CA GLY A 465 -0.11 12.47 -16.31
C GLY A 465 1.35 12.23 -15.93
N ASP A 466 2.28 12.90 -16.62
CA ASP A 466 3.71 12.86 -16.28
C ASP A 466 4.02 13.81 -15.11
N PHE A 467 4.78 13.33 -14.13
CA PHE A 467 5.28 14.14 -13.02
C PHE A 467 6.39 15.11 -13.45
N LEU A 468 7.02 14.91 -14.60
CA LEU A 468 7.97 15.86 -15.19
C LEU A 468 7.29 17.12 -15.76
N GLU A 469 6.07 16.98 -16.28
CA GLU A 469 5.39 18.02 -17.06
C GLU A 469 4.24 18.71 -16.33
N SER A 470 3.75 18.17 -15.21
CA SER A 470 2.59 18.70 -14.47
C SER A 470 2.92 19.89 -13.55
N PRO A 471 2.42 21.11 -13.80
CA PRO A 471 2.65 22.25 -12.91
C PRO A 471 2.02 22.07 -11.53
N GLN A 472 0.96 21.25 -11.44
CA GLN A 472 0.29 20.92 -10.19
C GLN A 472 1.19 20.08 -9.26
N VAL A 473 2.14 19.32 -9.82
CA VAL A 473 3.16 18.61 -9.04
C VAL A 473 4.20 19.60 -8.51
N ASP A 474 4.63 20.57 -9.32
CA ASP A 474 5.59 21.60 -8.92
C ASP A 474 5.04 22.53 -7.83
N ASP A 475 3.75 22.84 -7.86
CA ASP A 475 3.02 23.53 -6.80
C ASP A 475 2.95 22.75 -5.48
N VAL A 476 3.04 21.41 -5.52
CA VAL A 476 3.05 20.54 -4.34
C VAL A 476 4.49 20.34 -3.84
N LEU A 477 5.46 20.07 -4.72
CA LEU A 477 6.86 19.87 -4.38
C LEU A 477 7.43 21.06 -3.59
N ARG A 478 7.14 22.30 -4.01
CA ARG A 478 7.59 23.53 -3.33
C ARG A 478 7.18 23.66 -1.85
N ARG A 479 6.21 22.86 -1.41
CA ARG A 479 5.68 22.85 -0.03
C ARG A 479 5.67 21.47 0.64
N ALA A 480 6.05 20.41 -0.06
CA ALA A 480 6.07 19.04 0.45
C ALA A 480 6.98 18.87 1.67
N ASP A 481 6.58 18.01 2.61
CA ASP A 481 7.42 17.55 3.73
C ASP A 481 8.09 16.21 3.41
N VAL A 482 7.36 15.35 2.69
CA VAL A 482 7.81 14.02 2.30
C VAL A 482 7.43 13.74 0.84
N VAL A 483 8.43 13.41 0.03
CA VAL A 483 8.27 12.89 -1.33
C VAL A 483 8.62 11.41 -1.31
N LEU A 484 7.84 10.59 -2.02
CA LEU A 484 8.18 9.20 -2.33
C LEU A 484 8.38 9.05 -3.85
N VAL A 485 9.36 8.25 -4.25
CA VAL A 485 9.52 7.80 -5.64
C VAL A 485 10.03 6.36 -5.69
N ASN A 486 9.27 5.45 -6.30
CA ASN A 486 9.73 4.07 -6.53
C ASN A 486 10.67 3.98 -7.75
N ASN A 487 11.81 4.65 -7.67
CA ASN A 487 12.77 4.77 -8.76
C ASN A 487 13.60 3.51 -9.05
N LYS A 488 13.23 2.32 -8.53
CA LYS A 488 14.08 1.11 -8.53
C LYS A 488 14.49 0.64 -9.93
N VAL A 489 13.66 0.91 -10.93
CA VAL A 489 13.85 0.57 -12.35
C VAL A 489 13.91 1.81 -13.25
N PHE A 490 14.00 3.02 -12.69
CA PHE A 490 14.01 4.24 -13.49
C PHE A 490 15.38 4.44 -14.17
N PRO A 491 15.42 4.81 -15.46
CA PRO A 491 16.68 5.07 -16.15
C PRO A 491 17.39 6.30 -15.58
N SER A 492 18.72 6.35 -15.67
CA SER A 492 19.52 7.44 -15.07
C SER A 492 19.12 8.84 -15.56
N LYS A 493 18.67 8.98 -16.81
CA LYS A 493 18.14 10.26 -17.33
C LYS A 493 16.93 10.75 -16.51
N LEU A 494 15.98 9.86 -16.20
CA LEU A 494 14.78 10.19 -15.42
C LEU A 494 15.14 10.54 -13.96
N ASN A 495 16.10 9.84 -13.36
CA ASN A 495 16.60 10.19 -12.03
C ASN A 495 17.29 11.57 -11.99
N ASN A 496 18.01 11.96 -13.05
CA ASN A 496 18.58 13.30 -13.13
C ASN A 496 17.47 14.38 -13.25
N GLN A 497 16.47 14.16 -14.11
CA GLN A 497 15.32 15.08 -14.26
C GLN A 497 14.47 15.20 -12.97
N LEU A 498 14.45 14.16 -12.13
CA LEU A 498 13.87 14.21 -10.79
C LEU A 498 14.71 15.06 -9.82
N LEU A 499 16.04 14.94 -9.85
CA LEU A 499 16.94 15.82 -9.07
C LEU A 499 16.75 17.29 -9.45
N ASP A 500 16.60 17.59 -10.74
CA ASP A 500 16.31 18.96 -11.22
C ASP A 500 15.04 19.52 -10.55
N LYS A 501 13.95 18.74 -10.45
CA LYS A 501 12.74 19.15 -9.70
C LYS A 501 12.94 19.20 -8.18
N PHE A 502 13.85 18.42 -7.61
CA PHE A 502 14.12 18.47 -6.17
C PHE A 502 14.83 19.77 -5.72
N LEU A 503 15.33 20.59 -6.66
CA LEU A 503 15.77 21.96 -6.40
C LEU A 503 14.68 22.84 -5.79
N ASP A 504 13.41 22.59 -6.09
CA ASP A 504 12.27 23.38 -5.62
C ASP A 504 11.77 23.01 -4.21
N LEU A 505 12.21 21.86 -3.65
CA LEU A 505 11.77 21.41 -2.31
C LEU A 505 12.19 22.40 -1.21
N LYS A 506 11.39 22.50 -0.14
CA LYS A 506 11.75 23.27 1.05
C LYS A 506 12.86 22.60 1.86
N LEU A 507 13.64 23.39 2.62
CA LEU A 507 14.61 22.86 3.59
C LEU A 507 13.92 21.93 4.60
N GLY A 508 14.57 20.83 4.94
CA GLY A 508 14.03 19.78 5.81
C GLY A 508 13.06 18.80 5.13
N CYS A 509 12.67 19.02 3.86
CA CYS A 509 11.91 18.04 3.09
C CYS A 509 12.70 16.74 2.92
N LYS A 510 12.03 15.61 3.05
CA LYS A 510 12.62 14.26 2.89
C LYS A 510 12.16 13.62 1.58
N VAL A 511 13.09 13.11 0.77
CA VAL A 511 12.76 12.27 -0.39
C VAL A 511 13.13 10.82 -0.09
N VAL A 512 12.15 9.93 -0.22
CA VAL A 512 12.26 8.49 0.00
C VAL A 512 12.35 7.78 -1.36
N SER A 513 13.33 6.91 -1.53
CA SER A 513 13.62 6.27 -2.83
C SER A 513 14.16 4.85 -2.69
N LEU A 514 14.03 4.00 -3.71
CA LEU A 514 14.57 2.63 -3.70
C LEU A 514 15.93 2.50 -4.41
N ALA A 515 16.43 3.57 -5.01
CA ALA A 515 17.79 3.70 -5.53
C ALA A 515 18.35 5.10 -5.18
N SER A 516 19.59 5.11 -4.68
CA SER A 516 20.35 6.31 -4.31
C SER A 516 20.41 7.33 -5.46
N PHE A 517 20.15 8.59 -5.13
CA PHE A 517 20.46 9.74 -5.98
C PHE A 517 21.83 10.34 -5.60
N GLY A 518 22.31 10.09 -4.37
CA GLY A 518 23.58 10.56 -3.81
C GLY A 518 24.87 10.08 -4.49
N GLY A 519 24.79 9.27 -5.55
CA GLY A 519 25.95 8.93 -6.37
C GLY A 519 26.73 7.69 -5.94
N GLY A 520 26.03 6.57 -5.68
CA GLY A 520 26.62 5.24 -5.70
C GLY A 520 27.22 4.76 -4.38
N GLY A 521 26.62 3.71 -3.81
CA GLY A 521 27.12 3.03 -2.63
C GLY A 521 28.49 2.36 -2.87
N GLY A 522 29.56 3.06 -2.49
CA GLY A 522 30.90 2.47 -2.33
C GLY A 522 31.88 2.66 -3.49
N LYS A 523 32.26 3.91 -3.80
CA LYS A 523 33.63 4.26 -4.26
C LYS A 523 33.93 5.75 -4.06
N GLN A 524 35.06 6.05 -3.42
CA GLN A 524 35.63 7.41 -3.45
C GLN A 524 36.23 7.65 -4.84
N GLY A 525 35.49 8.32 -5.72
CA GLY A 525 35.92 8.66 -7.07
C GLY A 525 35.10 9.82 -7.63
N VAL A 526 35.70 11.01 -7.62
CA VAL A 526 35.14 12.26 -8.18
C VAL A 526 33.71 12.57 -7.71
N ARG A 527 33.59 13.12 -6.49
CA ARG A 527 32.42 13.97 -6.16
C ARG A 527 32.43 15.14 -7.15
N ASN A 528 31.43 15.21 -8.02
CA ASN A 528 31.22 16.39 -8.84
C ASN A 528 30.63 17.48 -7.92
N GLU A 529 31.39 18.54 -7.64
CA GLU A 529 31.04 19.52 -6.59
C GLU A 529 29.73 20.26 -6.90
N ASN A 530 29.42 20.42 -8.19
CA ASN A 530 28.18 21.01 -8.70
C ASN A 530 27.00 20.02 -8.80
N SER A 531 27.09 18.82 -8.23
CA SER A 531 25.96 17.86 -8.23
C SER A 531 24.82 18.35 -7.34
N ILE A 532 23.59 18.36 -7.86
CA ILE A 532 22.37 18.70 -7.10
C ILE A 532 22.21 17.84 -5.85
N ALA A 533 22.65 16.57 -5.91
CA ALA A 533 22.63 15.67 -4.76
C ALA A 533 23.48 16.15 -3.57
N ASN A 534 24.43 17.09 -3.75
CA ASN A 534 25.21 17.69 -2.67
C ASN A 534 24.39 18.68 -1.79
N LEU A 535 23.15 18.99 -2.16
CA LEU A 535 22.18 19.76 -1.35
C LEU A 535 21.40 18.90 -0.34
N PHE A 536 21.60 17.58 -0.39
CA PHE A 536 20.87 16.60 0.42
C PHE A 536 21.84 15.72 1.21
N ASP A 537 21.50 15.45 2.47
CA ASP A 537 22.16 14.41 3.24
C ASP A 537 21.37 13.10 3.07
N GLU A 538 21.96 12.11 2.38
CA GLU A 538 21.33 10.82 2.03
C GLU A 538 21.73 9.71 3.02
N GLU A 539 20.73 9.14 3.69
CA GLU A 539 20.87 7.98 4.57
C GLU A 539 20.32 6.71 3.90
N ARG A 540 21.04 5.58 4.04
CA ARG A 540 20.65 4.27 3.49
C ARG A 540 20.07 3.37 4.57
N TYR A 541 18.97 2.70 4.24
CA TYR A 541 18.21 1.81 5.09
C TYR A 541 17.92 0.47 4.39
N ASP A 542 17.45 -0.50 5.19
CA ASP A 542 17.07 -1.85 4.79
C ASP A 542 15.63 -2.10 5.28
N SER A 543 14.73 -2.60 4.42
CA SER A 543 13.29 -2.62 4.70
C SER A 543 12.83 -3.67 5.72
N GLY A 544 13.64 -4.71 5.92
CA GLY A 544 13.17 -6.00 6.41
C GLY A 544 12.37 -6.77 5.35
N THR A 545 12.19 -8.07 5.59
CA THR A 545 11.46 -9.00 4.71
C THR A 545 9.95 -8.69 4.64
N GLY A 546 9.30 -9.07 3.54
CA GLY A 546 7.85 -8.86 3.37
C GLY A 546 7.44 -7.39 3.24
N SER A 547 8.31 -6.57 2.66
CA SER A 547 8.16 -5.11 2.53
C SER A 547 7.70 -4.65 1.15
N VAL A 548 7.83 -5.50 0.12
CA VAL A 548 7.50 -5.20 -1.28
C VAL A 548 6.77 -6.40 -1.91
N SER A 549 5.95 -6.17 -2.93
CA SER A 549 5.17 -7.25 -3.58
C SER A 549 5.99 -8.20 -4.46
N TRP A 550 7.22 -7.84 -4.85
CA TRP A 550 8.01 -8.55 -5.86
C TRP A 550 9.28 -9.26 -5.34
N VAL A 551 9.63 -9.08 -4.06
CA VAL A 551 10.79 -9.72 -3.40
C VAL A 551 10.38 -10.10 -1.97
N GLY A 552 10.59 -11.37 -1.59
CA GLY A 552 10.35 -11.84 -0.22
C GLY A 552 11.46 -11.49 0.78
N GLU A 553 12.67 -11.25 0.26
CA GLU A 553 13.82 -10.75 1.01
C GLU A 553 13.68 -9.25 1.34
N SER A 554 14.75 -8.62 1.84
CA SER A 554 14.76 -7.19 2.12
C SER A 554 15.09 -6.36 0.88
N VAL A 555 14.67 -5.09 0.87
CA VAL A 555 14.99 -4.10 -0.17
C VAL A 555 15.67 -2.89 0.45
N GLU A 556 16.78 -2.49 -0.17
CA GLU A 556 17.48 -1.26 0.15
C GLU A 556 16.68 -0.03 -0.30
N TYR A 557 16.53 0.94 0.60
CA TYR A 557 15.92 2.24 0.33
C TYR A 557 16.74 3.36 0.98
N PHE A 558 16.47 4.58 0.55
CA PHE A 558 17.23 5.76 0.90
C PHE A 558 16.26 6.85 1.34
N ILE A 559 16.62 7.59 2.39
CA ILE A 559 15.95 8.81 2.79
C ILE A 559 16.99 9.91 2.67
N MET A 560 16.82 10.82 1.71
CA MET A 560 17.61 12.04 1.65
C MET A 560 16.84 13.18 2.31
N THR A 561 17.51 14.02 3.09
CA THR A 561 16.92 15.24 3.67
C THR A 561 17.56 16.46 3.03
N LYS A 562 16.76 17.39 2.50
CA LYS A 562 17.29 18.64 1.95
C LYS A 562 17.84 19.53 3.05
N SER A 563 19.15 19.78 3.03
CA SER A 563 19.84 20.53 4.09
C SER A 563 20.42 21.86 3.61
N ARG A 564 20.31 22.16 2.31
CA ARG A 564 20.87 23.36 1.65
C ARG A 564 19.93 23.86 0.54
#